data_AF-A0A3B8JVK8-F1
#
_entry.id   AF-A0A3B8JVK8-F1
#
_cell.length_a   1.000
_cell.length_b   1.000
_cell.length_c   1.000
_cell.angle_alpha   90.00
_cell.angle_beta   90.00
_cell.angle_gamma   90.00
#
_symmetry.space_group_name_H-M   'P 1'
#
loop_
_entity.id
_entity.type
_entity.pdbx_description
1 polymer ?
#
loop_
_entity_poly.entity_id
_entity_poly.type
_entity_poly.pdbx_seq_one_letter_code
_entity_poly.pdbx_strand_id
1 'polypeptide(L)'
;DGNPVLSCLTLAIACQGKKITTIEGLVAEDGQLHPIQQAFVDYGAVQCGFCTPGMILSSKALLDRNPKPSEMEIKRSIAGNICRCTGYKKIIEAIFAASETISKEGVK
;
A
#
# COMPACT_ATOMS: atom_id res chain seq x y z
N ASP A 1 -3.04 11.42 -8.64
CA ASP A 1 -2.87 12.70 -7.90
C ASP A 1 -2.51 12.50 -6.43
N GLY A 2 -1.64 11.53 -6.11
CA GLY A 2 -0.99 11.38 -4.80
C GLY A 2 -1.86 10.93 -3.61
N ASN A 3 -3.19 11.01 -3.69
CA ASN A 3 -4.09 10.64 -2.59
C ASN A 3 -4.79 9.30 -2.83
N PRO A 4 -4.95 8.46 -1.79
CA PRO A 4 -5.73 7.23 -1.91
C PRO A 4 -7.22 7.56 -1.92
N VAL A 5 -7.98 6.93 -2.83
CA VAL A 5 -9.41 7.20 -3.03
C VAL A 5 -10.16 5.87 -3.18
N LEU A 6 -11.36 5.77 -2.59
CA LEU A 6 -12.26 4.64 -2.79
C LEU A 6 -12.90 4.75 -4.18
N SER A 7 -12.42 3.92 -5.12
CA SER A 7 -12.91 3.95 -6.51
C SER A 7 -14.39 3.60 -6.62
N CYS A 8 -14.91 2.74 -5.74
CA CYS A 8 -16.33 2.36 -5.71
C CYS A 8 -17.28 3.52 -5.37
N LEU A 9 -16.78 4.59 -4.76
CA LEU A 9 -17.54 5.79 -4.40
C LEU A 9 -17.18 7.00 -5.28
N THR A 10 -16.41 6.78 -6.36
CA THR A 10 -15.92 7.84 -7.22
C THR A 10 -16.41 7.60 -8.65
N LEU A 11 -17.08 8.60 -9.23
CA LEU A 11 -17.54 8.53 -10.61
C LEU A 11 -16.36 8.58 -11.58
N ALA A 12 -16.37 7.72 -12.61
CA ALA A 12 -15.31 7.67 -13.61
C ALA A 12 -15.07 9.04 -14.31
N ILE A 13 -16.13 9.80 -14.58
CA ILE A 13 -16.01 11.14 -15.19
C ILE A 13 -15.25 12.12 -14.29
N ALA A 14 -15.34 11.98 -12.96
CA ALA A 14 -14.61 12.81 -12.01
C ALA A 14 -13.10 12.50 -11.97
N CYS A 15 -12.69 11.44 -12.66
CA CYS A 15 -11.30 11.02 -12.83
C CYS A 15 -10.68 11.45 -14.16
N GLN A 16 -11.44 12.11 -15.04
CA GLN A 16 -10.92 12.56 -16.33
C GLN A 16 -9.70 13.48 -16.15
N GLY A 17 -8.62 13.18 -16.87
CA GLY A 17 -7.37 13.93 -16.81
C GLY A 17 -6.50 13.69 -15.58
N LYS A 18 -6.91 12.83 -14.63
CA LYS A 18 -6.14 12.52 -13.43
C LYS A 18 -5.15 11.38 -13.66
N LYS A 19 -4.04 11.39 -12.90
CA LYS A 19 -3.11 10.25 -12.86
C LYS A 19 -3.59 9.23 -11.83
N ILE A 20 -3.92 8.02 -12.29
CA ILE A 20 -4.36 6.90 -11.45
C ILE A 20 -3.25 5.85 -11.41
N THR A 21 -2.99 5.32 -10.21
CA THR A 21 -2.13 4.15 -9.99
C THR A 21 -2.98 3.07 -9.34
N THR A 22 -2.97 1.87 -9.92
CA THR A 22 -3.58 0.66 -9.37
C THR A 22 -2.49 -0.30 -8.89
N ILE A 23 -2.87 -1.47 -8.36
CA ILE A 23 -1.91 -2.44 -7.82
C ILE A 23 -0.94 -2.96 -8.89
N GLU A 24 -1.42 -3.10 -10.13
CA GLU A 24 -0.65 -3.54 -11.28
C GLU A 24 0.44 -2.52 -11.65
N GLY A 25 0.21 -1.24 -11.38
CA GLY A 25 1.14 -0.15 -11.70
C GLY A 25 2.29 0.02 -10.70
N LEU A 26 2.43 -0.88 -9.71
CA LEU A 26 3.53 -0.83 -8.74
C LEU A 26 4.70 -1.73 -9.09
N VAL A 27 4.49 -2.74 -9.93
CA VAL A 27 5.57 -3.62 -10.40
C VAL A 27 6.40 -2.83 -11.42
N ALA A 28 7.73 -2.90 -11.29
CA ALA A 28 8.64 -2.29 -12.25
C ALA A 28 8.59 -3.02 -13.61
N GLU A 29 9.06 -2.37 -14.68
CA GLU A 29 9.02 -2.93 -16.04
C GLU A 29 9.81 -4.25 -16.17
N ASP A 30 10.83 -4.44 -15.35
CA ASP A 30 11.64 -5.65 -15.27
C ASP A 30 11.02 -6.76 -14.39
N GLY A 31 9.81 -6.53 -13.87
CA GLY A 31 9.07 -7.46 -13.03
C GLY A 31 9.43 -7.38 -11.54
N GLN A 32 10.33 -6.48 -11.13
CA GLN A 32 10.64 -6.30 -9.71
C GLN A 32 9.44 -5.78 -8.95
N LEU A 33 9.16 -6.42 -7.80
CA LEU A 33 8.12 -6.00 -6.90
C LEU A 33 8.52 -4.70 -6.20
N HIS A 34 7.55 -3.82 -5.99
CA HIS A 34 7.72 -2.67 -5.13
C HIS A 34 8.09 -3.13 -3.70
N PRO A 35 8.94 -2.42 -2.93
CA PRO A 35 9.32 -2.83 -1.57
C PRO A 35 8.15 -3.17 -0.65
N ILE A 36 7.01 -2.47 -0.82
CA ILE A 36 5.77 -2.78 -0.09
C ILE A 36 5.18 -4.14 -0.51
N GLN A 37 5.14 -4.45 -1.80
CA GLN A 37 4.67 -5.75 -2.29
C GLN A 37 5.57 -6.88 -1.77
N GLN A 38 6.89 -6.68 -1.86
CA GLN A 38 7.87 -7.65 -1.37
C GLN A 38 7.71 -7.90 0.14
N ALA A 39 7.61 -6.83 0.94
CA ALA A 39 7.41 -6.97 2.39
C ALA A 39 6.10 -7.70 2.73
N PHE A 40 5.02 -7.50 1.97
CA PHE A 40 3.77 -8.23 2.20
C PHE A 40 3.92 -9.74 1.97
N VAL A 41 4.74 -10.13 1.00
CA VAL A 41 5.09 -11.54 0.74
C VAL A 41 5.95 -12.08 1.89
N ASP A 42 7.04 -11.40 2.21
CA ASP A 42 8.04 -11.87 3.17
C ASP A 42 7.47 -12.04 4.59
N TYR A 43 6.55 -11.15 4.99
CA TYR A 43 5.96 -11.17 6.33
C TYR A 43 4.67 -12.01 6.42
N GLY A 44 4.24 -12.65 5.32
CA GLY A 44 2.98 -13.38 5.28
C GLY A 44 1.76 -12.47 5.54
N ALA A 45 1.81 -11.23 5.06
CA ALA A 45 0.74 -10.24 5.20
C ALA A 45 -0.40 -10.46 4.20
N VAL A 46 -0.40 -11.58 3.50
CA VAL A 46 -1.40 -11.99 2.52
C VAL A 46 -1.82 -13.44 2.77
N GLN A 47 -3.13 -13.70 2.63
CA GLN A 47 -3.70 -15.05 2.61
C GLN A 47 -4.62 -15.19 1.39
N CYS A 48 -5.90 -14.83 1.51
CA CYS A 48 -6.83 -14.88 0.37
C CYS A 48 -6.53 -13.85 -0.73
N GLY A 49 -5.70 -12.85 -0.46
CA GLY A 49 -5.30 -11.81 -1.42
C GLY A 49 -6.33 -10.70 -1.66
N PHE A 50 -7.58 -10.86 -1.25
CA PHE A 50 -8.67 -9.98 -1.68
C PHE A 50 -8.50 -8.50 -1.26
N CYS A 51 -8.08 -8.25 -0.01
CA CYS A 51 -7.84 -6.88 0.47
C CYS A 51 -6.46 -6.34 0.10
N THR A 52 -5.56 -7.19 -0.40
CA THR A 52 -4.13 -6.87 -0.58
C THR A 52 -3.90 -5.69 -1.53
N PRO A 53 -4.60 -5.56 -2.69
CA PRO A 53 -4.46 -4.40 -3.56
C PRO A 53 -4.71 -3.06 -2.85
N GLY A 54 -5.82 -2.95 -2.12
CA GLY A 54 -6.17 -1.72 -1.38
C GLY A 54 -5.22 -1.44 -0.23
N MET A 55 -4.84 -2.48 0.52
CA MET A 55 -3.86 -2.37 1.61
C MET A 55 -2.53 -1.80 1.12
N ILE A 56 -1.99 -2.34 0.01
CA ILE A 56 -0.71 -1.91 -0.53
C ILE A 56 -0.78 -0.46 -1.04
N LEU A 57 -1.84 -0.09 -1.77
CA LEU A 57 -2.01 1.28 -2.28
C LEU A 57 -2.18 2.30 -1.16
N SER A 58 -2.94 1.99 -0.12
CA SER A 58 -3.06 2.85 1.07
C SER A 58 -1.74 2.97 1.83
N SER A 59 -0.99 1.88 1.95
CA SER A 59 0.34 1.87 2.57
C SER A 59 1.34 2.71 1.76
N LYS A 60 1.32 2.60 0.44
CA LYS A 60 2.15 3.44 -0.45
C LYS A 60 1.85 4.92 -0.22
N ALA A 61 0.57 5.30 -0.25
CA ALA A 61 0.19 6.69 -0.03
C ALA A 61 0.59 7.22 1.37
N LEU A 62 0.71 6.37 2.39
CA LEU A 62 1.33 6.74 3.65
C LEU A 62 2.83 6.95 3.50
N LEU A 63 3.55 5.97 2.98
CA LEU A 63 5.02 5.96 2.93
C LEU A 63 5.60 7.02 1.97
N ASP A 64 4.89 7.36 0.89
CA ASP A 64 5.25 8.46 -0.01
C ASP A 64 5.29 9.82 0.72
N ARG A 65 4.46 9.98 1.77
CA ARG A 65 4.35 11.21 2.56
C ARG A 65 5.16 11.17 3.85
N ASN A 66 5.18 10.02 4.51
CA ASN A 66 5.91 9.79 5.75
C ASN A 66 6.66 8.44 5.65
N PRO A 67 7.95 8.45 5.24
CA PRO A 67 8.78 7.25 5.15
C PRO A 67 9.11 6.61 6.50
N LYS A 68 8.80 7.27 7.62
CA LYS A 68 9.04 6.75 8.99
C LYS A 68 7.78 6.89 9.83
N PRO A 69 6.69 6.19 9.47
CA PRO A 69 5.43 6.32 10.19
C PRO A 69 5.49 5.61 11.54
N SER A 70 4.76 6.14 12.51
CA SER A 70 4.43 5.42 13.74
C SER A 70 3.40 4.31 13.48
N GLU A 71 3.29 3.35 14.40
CA GLU A 71 2.29 2.27 14.30
C GLU A 71 0.87 2.83 14.21
N MET A 72 0.59 3.93 14.92
CA MET A 72 -0.72 4.59 14.90
C MET A 72 -1.03 5.20 13.54
N GLU A 73 -0.04 5.79 12.87
CA GLU A 73 -0.20 6.32 11.51
C GLU A 73 -0.43 5.20 10.50
N ILE A 74 0.28 4.07 10.63
CA ILE A 74 0.04 2.88 9.82
C ILE A 74 -1.40 2.41 9.99
N LYS A 75 -1.84 2.17 11.23
CA LYS A 75 -3.22 1.73 11.53
C LYS A 75 -4.26 2.68 10.95
N ARG A 76 -4.06 3.99 11.08
CA ARG A 76 -4.97 5.01 10.51
C ARG A 76 -5.00 4.96 8.98
N SER A 77 -3.85 4.81 8.33
CA SER A 77 -3.78 4.78 6.86
C SER A 77 -4.52 3.60 6.25
N ILE A 78 -4.58 2.47 6.95
CA ILE A 78 -5.24 1.25 6.49
C ILE A 78 -6.64 1.04 7.08
N ALA A 79 -7.15 1.97 7.89
CA ALA A 79 -8.44 1.80 8.59
C ALA A 79 -9.63 1.60 7.64
N GLY A 80 -9.56 2.14 6.42
CA GLY A 80 -10.56 1.93 5.36
C GLY A 80 -10.42 0.61 4.60
N ASN A 81 -9.37 -0.18 4.85
CA ASN A 81 -9.12 -1.47 4.22
C ASN A 81 -9.42 -2.60 5.21
N ILE A 82 -10.51 -3.33 4.97
CA ILE A 82 -10.94 -4.40 5.88
C ILE A 82 -10.26 -5.71 5.47
N CYS A 83 -9.56 -6.33 6.42
CA CYS A 83 -8.96 -7.65 6.23
C CYS A 83 -9.65 -8.69 7.11
N ARG A 84 -10.07 -9.81 6.52
CA ARG A 84 -10.69 -10.92 7.26
C ARG A 84 -9.70 -11.98 7.72
N CYS A 85 -8.58 -12.12 7.03
CA CYS A 85 -7.70 -13.27 7.12
C CYS A 85 -6.50 -13.07 8.07
N THR A 86 -5.88 -11.89 8.06
CA THR A 86 -4.57 -11.69 8.73
C THR A 86 -4.64 -11.16 10.15
N GLY A 87 -5.78 -10.59 10.56
CA GLY A 87 -5.88 -9.87 11.84
C GLY A 87 -4.99 -8.63 11.94
N TYR A 88 -4.57 -8.06 10.81
CA TYR A 88 -3.78 -6.82 10.66
C TYR A 88 -2.34 -6.82 11.18
N LYS A 89 -1.98 -7.65 12.16
CA LYS A 89 -0.63 -7.65 12.76
C LYS A 89 0.48 -7.81 11.71
N LYS A 90 0.36 -8.82 10.84
CA LYS A 90 1.34 -9.06 9.76
C LYS A 90 1.39 -7.95 8.71
N ILE A 91 0.26 -7.30 8.45
CA ILE A 91 0.19 -6.14 7.54
C ILE A 91 0.96 -4.95 8.13
N ILE A 92 0.78 -4.67 9.43
CA ILE A 92 1.49 -3.59 10.11
C ILE A 92 3.00 -3.87 10.13
N GLU A 93 3.41 -5.09 10.46
CA GLU A 93 4.82 -5.52 10.42
C GLU A 93 5.43 -5.35 9.01
N ALA A 94 4.71 -5.75 7.97
CA ALA A 94 5.15 -5.60 6.57
C ALA A 94 5.32 -4.12 6.16
N ILE A 95 4.40 -3.24 6.57
CA ILE A 95 4.47 -1.81 6.25
C ILE A 95 5.68 -1.16 6.94
N PHE A 96 5.96 -1.54 8.19
CA PHE A 96 7.17 -1.11 8.87
C PHE A 96 8.43 -1.56 8.13
N ALA A 97 8.52 -2.84 7.77
CA ALA A 97 9.67 -3.36 7.03
C ALA A 97 9.88 -2.63 5.70
N ALA A 98 8.80 -2.41 4.94
CA ALA A 98 8.86 -1.63 3.71
C ALA A 98 9.35 -0.19 3.94
N SER A 99 8.94 0.45 5.05
CA SER A 99 9.38 1.81 5.40
C SER A 99 10.90 1.90 5.63
N GLU A 100 11.50 0.86 6.23
CA GLU A 100 12.94 0.77 6.44
C GLU A 100 13.70 0.59 5.12
N THR A 101 13.21 -0.30 4.24
CA THR A 101 13.81 -0.53 2.91
C THR A 101 13.75 0.73 2.06
N ILE A 102 12.59 1.36 1.96
CA ILE A 102 12.38 2.62 1.21
C ILE A 102 13.31 3.73 1.73
N SER A 103 13.44 3.86 3.06
CA SER A 103 14.32 4.86 3.66
C SER A 103 15.82 4.62 3.37
N LYS A 104 16.24 3.36 3.22
CA LYS A 104 17.63 3.00 2.91
C LYS A 104 17.97 3.19 1.43
N GLU A 105 17.03 2.86 0.55
CA GLU A 105 17.24 2.81 -0.90
C GLU A 105 16.88 4.12 -1.62
N GLY A 106 16.21 5.06 -0.94
CA GLY A 106 15.79 6.33 -1.54
C GLY A 106 14.67 6.18 -2.59
N VAL A 107 13.97 5.04 -2.56
CA VAL A 107 12.87 4.71 -3.48
C VAL A 107 11.65 5.59 -3.16
N LYS A 108 10.98 6.13 -4.19
CA LYS A 108 9.71 6.87 -4.07
C LYS A 108 8.60 6.16 -4.84
#